data_AF-A0A3Q2YDP0-F1
#
_entry.id   AF-A0A3Q2YDP0-F1
#
_cell.length_a   1.000
_cell.length_b   1.000
_cell.length_c   1.000
_cell.angle_alpha   90.00
_cell.angle_beta   90.00
_cell.angle_gamma   90.00
#
_symmetry.space_group_name_H-M   'P 1'
#
loop_
_entity.id
_entity.type
_entity.pdbx_description
1 polymer ?
#
loop_
_entity_poly.entity_id
_entity_poly.type
_entity_poly.pdbx_seq_one_letter_code
_entity_poly.pdbx_strand_id
1 'polypeptide(L)'
;QSIHFSTSSLLWSSLRLYLTVTRAWRRCRLWPPGSRPPPARLDPCLQPMKVGSCRAAFPKFYYDVVNQTCRSFTYGGCDANGNNFESREDCEATCNGVTVKSTLQCEAEPMAGPCRAAFRQWYYDSQQRQCKTFIYGGCKGNKNNYDSQQSCLDTCHGNNNTTINTTSASVLLVLVLRSVIDLARGVKWYDCLSSPDPGPCRAAFPKFYYDPATGSCQSFIYGGCGGNKNQFSSAEECQTRCSGVIKKKKKKKKAKVMYDVTMLSCATDLLASSTGWLTLGEAPGPP
;
A
#
# COMPACT_ATOMS: atom_id res chain seq x y z
N GLN A 1 33.25 5.48 35.66
CA GLN A 1 33.60 6.73 34.97
C GLN A 1 32.31 7.33 34.44
N SER A 2 31.79 8.37 35.10
CA SER A 2 30.56 9.05 34.69
C SER A 2 30.91 10.10 33.65
N ILE A 3 30.39 9.96 32.43
CA ILE A 3 30.60 10.92 31.36
C ILE A 3 29.74 12.16 31.65
N HIS A 4 30.37 13.24 32.11
CA HIS A 4 29.75 14.56 32.19
C HIS A 4 29.64 15.14 30.77
N PHE A 5 28.46 15.06 30.16
CA PHE A 5 28.17 15.91 29.00
C PHE A 5 27.90 17.34 29.49
N SER A 6 28.79 18.26 29.13
CA SER A 6 28.63 19.69 29.41
C SER A 6 27.33 20.21 28.76
N THR A 7 26.55 20.97 29.52
CA THR A 7 25.27 21.59 29.12
C THR A 7 25.39 22.41 27.83
N SER A 8 26.59 22.90 27.52
CA SER A 8 26.92 23.57 26.26
C SER A 8 26.72 22.66 25.03
N SER A 9 27.08 21.38 25.10
CA SER A 9 26.96 20.44 23.96
C SER A 9 25.51 20.10 23.58
N LEU A 10 24.60 20.14 24.57
CA LEU A 10 23.16 19.92 24.38
C LEU A 10 22.48 21.14 23.71
N LEU A 11 22.99 22.35 23.97
CA LEU A 11 22.48 23.57 23.34
C LEU A 11 22.90 23.67 21.87
N TRP A 12 24.14 23.29 21.53
CA TRP A 12 24.63 23.28 20.15
C TRP A 12 23.93 22.23 19.27
N SER A 13 23.66 21.04 19.80
CA SER A 13 22.89 20.00 19.10
C SER A 13 21.43 20.41 18.88
N SER A 14 20.81 21.07 19.85
CA SER A 14 19.46 21.63 19.75
C SER A 14 19.36 22.73 18.68
N LEU A 15 20.35 23.62 18.59
CA LEU A 15 20.38 24.67 17.56
C LEU A 15 20.59 24.10 16.15
N ARG A 16 21.41 23.05 15.99
CA ARG A 16 21.58 22.33 14.71
C ARG A 16 20.28 21.67 14.25
N LEU A 17 19.55 21.03 15.18
CA LEU A 17 18.26 20.42 14.88
C LEU A 17 17.23 21.50 14.47
N TYR A 18 17.19 22.63 15.17
CA TYR A 18 16.31 23.75 14.82
C TYR A 18 16.62 24.33 13.42
N LEU A 19 17.90 24.52 13.09
CA LEU A 19 18.32 25.06 11.79
C LEU A 19 18.12 24.08 10.62
N THR A 20 18.15 22.76 10.86
CA THR A 20 17.87 21.73 9.84
C THR A 20 16.36 21.61 9.59
N VAL A 21 15.55 21.58 10.65
CA VAL A 21 14.08 21.60 10.57
C VAL A 21 13.59 22.84 9.80
N THR A 22 14.14 24.02 10.10
CA THR A 22 13.71 25.27 9.45
C THR A 22 14.11 25.36 7.97
N ARG A 23 15.25 24.78 7.57
CA ARG A 23 15.65 24.67 6.15
C ARG A 23 14.78 23.68 5.38
N ALA A 24 14.46 22.54 5.99
CA ALA A 24 13.53 21.56 5.41
C ALA A 24 12.16 22.20 5.15
N TRP A 25 11.66 22.96 6.13
CA TRP A 25 10.40 23.69 6.03
C TRP A 25 10.36 24.67 4.86
N ARG A 26 11.43 25.44 4.61
CA ARG A 26 11.48 26.38 3.47
C ARG A 26 11.43 25.68 2.11
N ARG A 27 12.02 24.50 1.99
CA ARG A 27 12.04 23.69 0.75
C ARG A 27 10.65 23.16 0.40
N CYS A 28 9.89 22.74 1.40
CA CYS A 28 8.53 22.21 1.22
C CYS A 28 7.51 23.29 0.81
N ARG A 29 7.71 24.55 1.20
CA ARG A 29 6.81 25.67 0.84
C ARG A 29 6.79 26.02 -0.65
N LEU A 30 7.80 25.60 -1.42
CA LEU A 30 7.93 25.93 -2.85
C LEU A 30 7.14 24.98 -3.76
N TRP A 31 6.49 23.95 -3.22
CA TRP A 31 5.73 22.99 -4.00
C TRP A 31 4.34 23.54 -4.37
N PRO A 32 3.98 23.62 -5.67
CA PRO A 32 2.70 24.21 -6.08
C PRO A 32 1.51 23.31 -5.71
N PRO A 33 0.38 23.89 -5.26
CA PRO A 33 -0.82 23.14 -4.93
C PRO A 33 -1.47 22.55 -6.21
N GLY A 34 -1.53 21.22 -6.32
CA GLY A 34 -2.27 20.54 -7.39
C GLY A 34 -1.56 19.40 -8.12
N SER A 35 -0.29 19.11 -7.81
CA SER A 35 0.31 17.85 -8.27
C SER A 35 -0.38 16.67 -7.57
N ARG A 36 -0.89 15.69 -8.34
CA ARG A 36 -1.22 14.38 -7.76
C ARG A 36 0.02 13.89 -6.99
N PRO A 37 -0.14 13.25 -5.81
CA PRO A 37 0.96 12.47 -5.29
C PRO A 37 1.40 11.51 -6.40
N PRO A 38 2.70 11.37 -6.69
CA PRO A 38 3.15 10.37 -7.64
C PRO A 38 2.52 9.02 -7.23
N PRO A 39 2.06 8.19 -8.19
CA PRO A 39 1.62 6.84 -7.86
C PRO A 39 2.69 6.24 -6.95
N ALA A 40 2.26 5.62 -5.83
CA ALA A 40 3.17 4.94 -4.92
C ALA A 40 4.16 4.17 -5.79
N ARG A 41 5.47 4.51 -5.72
CA ARG A 41 6.47 3.87 -6.56
C ARG A 41 6.28 2.37 -6.38
N LEU A 42 5.90 1.66 -7.45
CA LEU A 42 5.80 0.22 -7.40
C LEU A 42 7.14 -0.31 -6.92
N ASP A 43 7.13 -1.20 -5.94
CA ASP A 43 8.34 -1.79 -5.39
C ASP A 43 9.23 -2.28 -6.56
N PRO A 44 10.48 -1.79 -6.67
CA PRO A 44 11.42 -2.20 -7.71
C PRO A 44 11.45 -3.71 -7.93
N CYS A 45 11.39 -4.49 -6.86
CA CYS A 45 11.50 -5.95 -6.89
C CYS A 45 10.25 -6.66 -7.45
N LEU A 46 9.12 -5.95 -7.56
CA LEU A 46 7.86 -6.48 -8.12
C LEU A 46 7.65 -6.06 -9.59
N GLN A 47 8.50 -5.20 -10.13
CA GLN A 47 8.41 -4.78 -11.53
C GLN A 47 9.01 -5.87 -12.44
N PRO A 48 8.53 -6.05 -13.69
CA PRO A 48 9.17 -6.98 -14.63
C PRO A 48 10.53 -6.46 -15.08
N MET A 49 11.42 -7.33 -15.60
CA MET A 49 12.62 -6.86 -16.30
C MET A 49 12.23 -6.01 -17.52
N LYS A 50 12.99 -4.94 -17.77
CA LYS A 50 12.69 -4.00 -18.88
C LYS A 50 13.95 -3.68 -19.68
N VAL A 51 13.97 -4.14 -20.94
CA VAL A 51 15.05 -3.85 -21.89
C VAL A 51 15.06 -2.37 -22.29
N GLY A 52 13.88 -1.76 -22.49
CA GLY A 52 13.76 -0.39 -22.98
C GLY A 52 13.74 -0.28 -24.50
N SER A 53 13.60 0.95 -25.02
CA SER A 53 13.48 1.20 -26.47
C SER A 53 14.83 1.32 -27.20
N CYS A 54 15.90 1.58 -26.45
CA CYS A 54 17.26 1.74 -26.97
C CYS A 54 17.91 0.38 -27.32
N ARG A 55 18.94 0.41 -28.17
CA ARG A 55 19.56 -0.78 -28.78
C ARG A 55 20.98 -1.08 -28.28
N ALA A 56 21.40 -0.49 -27.16
CA ALA A 56 22.67 -0.87 -26.54
C ALA A 56 22.55 -2.22 -25.83
N ALA A 57 23.68 -2.83 -25.47
CA ALA A 57 23.70 -4.11 -24.78
C ALA A 57 24.49 -4.00 -23.48
N PHE A 58 23.82 -3.58 -22.41
CA PHE A 58 24.42 -3.51 -21.07
C PHE A 58 24.00 -4.75 -20.25
N PRO A 59 24.95 -5.56 -19.75
CA PRO A 59 24.61 -6.63 -18.82
C PRO A 59 24.12 -6.03 -17.49
N LYS A 60 22.94 -6.43 -17.04
CA LYS A 60 22.31 -5.99 -15.78
C LYS A 60 21.66 -7.17 -15.08
N PHE A 61 21.23 -6.97 -13.84
CA PHE A 61 20.48 -7.96 -13.06
C PHE A 61 19.07 -7.47 -12.77
N TYR A 62 18.13 -8.40 -12.68
CA TYR A 62 16.77 -8.16 -12.22
C TYR A 62 16.36 -9.27 -11.25
N TYR A 63 15.45 -8.95 -10.35
CA TYR A 63 14.84 -9.88 -9.41
C TYR A 63 13.67 -10.61 -10.07
N ASP A 64 13.79 -11.92 -10.23
CA ASP A 64 12.72 -12.80 -10.65
C ASP A 64 11.92 -13.23 -9.42
N VAL A 65 10.85 -12.49 -9.14
CA VAL A 65 10.00 -12.71 -7.96
C VAL A 65 9.30 -14.08 -7.95
N VAL A 66 9.14 -14.73 -9.11
CA VAL A 66 8.54 -16.07 -9.20
C VAL A 66 9.51 -17.12 -8.67
N ASN A 67 10.78 -16.99 -9.05
CA ASN A 67 11.85 -17.89 -8.65
C ASN A 67 12.63 -17.39 -7.43
N GLN A 68 12.27 -16.22 -6.90
CA GLN A 68 12.91 -15.54 -5.77
C GLN A 68 14.43 -15.40 -5.94
N THR A 69 14.88 -15.14 -7.17
CA THR A 69 16.31 -15.14 -7.52
C THR A 69 16.68 -13.96 -8.39
N CYS A 70 17.89 -13.45 -8.22
CA CYS A 70 18.47 -12.44 -9.11
C CYS A 70 19.08 -13.10 -10.35
N ARG A 71 18.62 -12.66 -11.52
CA ARG A 71 19.00 -13.19 -12.85
C ARG A 71 19.54 -12.07 -13.73
N SER A 72 20.47 -12.38 -14.62
CA SER A 72 21.02 -11.41 -15.57
C SER A 72 20.09 -11.21 -16.77
N PHE A 73 20.03 -9.99 -17.30
CA PHE A 73 19.37 -9.63 -18.55
C PHE A 73 20.16 -8.55 -19.31
N THR A 74 19.84 -8.35 -20.59
CA THR A 74 20.43 -7.28 -21.41
C THR A 74 19.56 -6.03 -21.36
N TYR A 75 20.10 -4.94 -20.82
CA TYR A 75 19.45 -3.64 -20.80
C TYR A 75 19.84 -2.80 -22.02
N GLY A 76 18.82 -2.23 -22.68
CA GLY A 76 18.91 -1.47 -23.93
C GLY A 76 19.56 -0.10 -23.80
N GLY A 77 19.76 0.40 -22.58
CA GLY A 77 20.42 1.68 -22.30
C GLY A 77 19.50 2.88 -22.03
N CYS A 78 18.18 2.73 -22.17
CA CYS A 78 17.20 3.74 -21.77
C CYS A 78 15.90 3.13 -21.25
N ASP A 79 15.03 3.98 -20.69
CA ASP A 79 13.72 3.60 -20.14
C ASP A 79 13.79 2.55 -19.02
N ALA A 80 14.88 2.47 -18.26
CA ALA A 80 14.96 1.58 -17.09
C ALA A 80 13.76 1.76 -16.16
N ASN A 81 13.32 0.65 -15.58
CA ASN A 81 12.42 0.65 -14.44
C ASN A 81 13.21 0.29 -13.17
N GLY A 82 12.53 0.12 -12.04
CA GLY A 82 13.20 -0.12 -10.76
C GLY A 82 13.91 -1.48 -10.68
N ASN A 83 13.46 -2.48 -11.43
CA ASN A 83 14.05 -3.82 -11.42
C ASN A 83 15.27 -3.93 -12.35
N ASN A 84 16.31 -3.15 -12.06
CA ASN A 84 17.51 -3.03 -12.89
C ASN A 84 18.72 -2.69 -12.02
N PHE A 85 19.56 -3.69 -11.76
CA PHE A 85 20.69 -3.63 -10.84
C PHE A 85 22.02 -3.84 -11.57
N GLU A 86 23.09 -3.22 -11.07
CA GLU A 86 24.43 -3.33 -11.65
C GLU A 86 25.04 -4.72 -11.44
N SER A 87 24.84 -5.29 -10.25
CA SER A 87 25.39 -6.58 -9.86
C SER A 87 24.33 -7.50 -9.24
N ARG A 88 24.65 -8.79 -9.17
CA ARG A 88 23.79 -9.77 -8.49
C ARG A 88 23.67 -9.44 -7.01
N GLU A 89 24.75 -9.03 -6.37
CA GLU A 89 24.82 -8.74 -4.94
C GLU A 89 23.92 -7.55 -4.57
N ASP A 90 23.91 -6.49 -5.39
CA ASP A 90 23.02 -5.33 -5.21
C ASP A 90 21.54 -5.72 -5.36
N CYS A 91 21.23 -6.54 -6.37
CA CYS A 91 19.91 -7.10 -6.56
C CYS A 91 19.46 -7.97 -5.36
N GLU A 92 20.33 -8.84 -4.86
CA GLU A 92 20.04 -9.74 -3.74
C GLU A 92 19.91 -8.96 -2.44
N ALA A 93 20.80 -8.02 -2.17
CA ALA A 93 20.72 -7.14 -0.99
C ALA A 93 19.41 -6.32 -0.98
N THR A 94 18.93 -5.92 -2.15
CA THR A 94 17.71 -5.11 -2.29
C THR A 94 16.43 -5.96 -2.25
N CYS A 95 16.42 -7.12 -2.91
CA CYS A 95 15.18 -7.85 -3.21
C CYS A 95 15.08 -9.25 -2.59
N ASN A 96 16.13 -9.78 -1.96
CA ASN A 96 16.06 -11.13 -1.40
C ASN A 96 14.99 -11.23 -0.31
N GLY A 97 14.17 -12.29 -0.37
CA GLY A 97 12.99 -12.45 0.48
C GLY A 97 11.76 -11.65 0.04
N VAL A 98 11.86 -10.76 -0.96
CA VAL A 98 10.69 -10.19 -1.62
C VAL A 98 9.99 -11.31 -2.35
N THR A 99 8.77 -11.56 -1.97
CA THR A 99 7.95 -12.57 -2.62
C THR A 99 6.74 -11.86 -3.19
N VAL A 100 6.10 -12.44 -4.21
CA VAL A 100 4.74 -12.02 -4.60
C VAL A 100 3.73 -12.31 -3.47
N LYS A 101 4.19 -12.61 -2.24
CA LYS A 101 3.37 -13.08 -1.13
C LYS A 101 2.26 -12.09 -0.90
N SER A 102 1.09 -12.70 -0.80
CA SER A 102 -0.15 -12.16 -0.30
C SER A 102 -0.98 -11.30 -1.23
N THR A 103 -0.43 -10.57 -2.20
CA THR A 103 -1.27 -9.62 -2.96
C THR A 103 -1.90 -10.30 -4.17
N LEU A 104 -1.16 -10.55 -5.25
CA LEU A 104 -1.75 -11.13 -6.48
C LEU A 104 -2.31 -12.55 -6.30
N GLN A 105 -1.70 -13.35 -5.42
CA GLN A 105 -2.16 -14.71 -5.17
C GLN A 105 -3.50 -14.73 -4.42
N CYS A 106 -3.63 -13.87 -3.42
CA CYS A 106 -4.82 -13.83 -2.57
C CYS A 106 -5.88 -12.85 -3.14
N GLU A 107 -5.51 -12.04 -4.13
CA GLU A 107 -6.44 -11.24 -4.94
C GLU A 107 -7.07 -12.04 -6.07
N ALA A 108 -6.49 -13.17 -6.47
CA ALA A 108 -7.04 -14.00 -7.54
C ALA A 108 -8.36 -14.67 -7.11
N GLU A 109 -9.39 -14.64 -7.96
CA GLU A 109 -10.65 -15.36 -7.70
C GLU A 109 -10.45 -16.89 -7.62
N PRO A 110 -11.24 -17.64 -6.84
CA PRO A 110 -11.10 -19.10 -6.75
C PRO A 110 -11.38 -19.79 -8.09
N MET A 111 -10.59 -20.81 -8.43
CA MET A 111 -10.68 -21.49 -9.73
C MET A 111 -10.87 -23.01 -9.56
N ALA A 112 -12.06 -23.50 -9.90
CA ALA A 112 -12.38 -24.93 -9.84
C ALA A 112 -11.59 -25.76 -10.87
N GLY A 113 -11.32 -25.20 -12.05
CA GLY A 113 -10.69 -25.91 -13.16
C GLY A 113 -11.64 -26.88 -13.88
N PRO A 114 -11.17 -27.58 -14.94
CA PRO A 114 -12.02 -28.39 -15.82
C PRO A 114 -12.28 -29.81 -15.31
N CYS A 115 -11.54 -30.30 -14.32
CA CYS A 115 -11.77 -31.62 -13.73
C CYS A 115 -13.03 -31.61 -12.85
N ARG A 116 -13.62 -32.79 -12.63
CA ARG A 116 -14.96 -32.95 -12.02
C ARG A 116 -14.96 -33.58 -10.62
N ALA A 117 -13.81 -33.67 -9.97
CA ALA A 117 -13.78 -34.06 -8.56
C ALA A 117 -14.35 -32.94 -7.68
N ALA A 118 -14.76 -33.27 -6.46
CA ALA A 118 -15.39 -32.32 -5.54
C ALA A 118 -14.55 -32.12 -4.27
N PHE A 119 -13.34 -31.57 -4.42
CA PHE A 119 -12.48 -31.29 -3.28
C PHE A 119 -12.90 -29.97 -2.62
N ARG A 120 -13.28 -30.03 -1.34
CA ARG A 120 -13.46 -28.80 -0.54
C ARG A 120 -12.09 -28.20 -0.26
N GLN A 121 -11.88 -26.99 -0.77
CA GLN A 121 -10.64 -26.23 -0.61
C GLN A 121 -10.97 -24.85 -0.06
N TRP A 122 -9.97 -24.15 0.44
CA TRP A 122 -10.05 -22.79 0.95
C TRP A 122 -9.43 -21.81 -0.04
N TYR A 123 -9.97 -20.60 -0.10
CA TYR A 123 -9.41 -19.48 -0.85
C TYR A 123 -9.55 -18.21 -0.02
N TYR A 124 -8.67 -17.24 -0.24
CA TYR A 124 -8.74 -15.93 0.38
C TYR A 124 -9.62 -15.00 -0.45
N ASP A 125 -10.69 -14.49 0.14
CA ASP A 125 -11.52 -13.43 -0.41
C ASP A 125 -10.89 -12.09 -0.02
N SER A 126 -10.22 -11.42 -0.97
CA SER A 126 -9.55 -10.14 -0.73
C SER A 126 -10.52 -8.99 -0.44
N GLN A 127 -11.77 -9.06 -0.93
CA GLN A 127 -12.78 -8.04 -0.70
C GLN A 127 -13.30 -8.09 0.74
N GLN A 128 -13.47 -9.31 1.27
CA GLN A 128 -13.97 -9.55 2.62
C GLN A 128 -12.87 -9.81 3.64
N ARG A 129 -11.62 -9.93 3.17
CA ARG A 129 -10.41 -10.26 3.95
C ARG A 129 -10.57 -11.53 4.78
N GLN A 130 -11.21 -12.55 4.20
CA GLN A 130 -11.55 -13.80 4.90
C GLN A 130 -11.20 -15.02 4.04
N CYS A 131 -10.75 -16.08 4.69
CA CYS A 131 -10.63 -17.39 4.05
C CYS A 131 -12.01 -18.05 3.99
N LYS A 132 -12.46 -18.38 2.78
CA LYS A 132 -13.73 -19.04 2.49
C LYS A 132 -13.49 -20.36 1.77
N THR A 133 -14.53 -21.20 1.70
CA THR A 133 -14.43 -22.49 1.00
C THR A 133 -14.96 -22.41 -0.43
N PHE A 134 -14.41 -23.23 -1.31
CA PHE A 134 -14.91 -23.47 -2.67
C PHE A 134 -14.70 -24.94 -3.07
N ILE A 135 -15.30 -25.36 -4.19
CA ILE A 135 -15.11 -26.70 -4.75
C ILE A 135 -14.03 -26.66 -5.83
N TYR A 136 -12.92 -27.34 -5.58
CA TYR A 136 -11.86 -27.55 -6.55
C TYR A 136 -12.08 -28.85 -7.33
N GLY A 137 -12.06 -28.73 -8.66
CA GLY A 137 -12.26 -29.81 -9.61
C GLY A 137 -11.15 -30.86 -9.64
N GLY A 138 -10.00 -30.56 -9.04
CA GLY A 138 -8.84 -31.47 -8.94
C GLY A 138 -7.74 -31.21 -9.96
N CYS A 139 -7.91 -30.30 -10.92
CA CYS A 139 -6.83 -29.93 -11.86
C CYS A 139 -6.95 -28.49 -12.36
N LYS A 140 -5.82 -27.93 -12.81
CA LYS A 140 -5.71 -26.58 -13.43
C LYS A 140 -6.38 -25.45 -12.64
N GLY A 141 -6.31 -25.50 -11.32
CA GLY A 141 -6.65 -24.35 -10.47
C GLY A 141 -5.51 -23.32 -10.43
N ASN A 142 -5.81 -22.12 -9.94
CA ASN A 142 -4.79 -21.16 -9.55
C ASN A 142 -4.33 -21.44 -8.10
N LYS A 143 -3.35 -20.68 -7.58
CA LYS A 143 -2.82 -20.92 -6.23
C LYS A 143 -3.63 -20.27 -5.09
N ASN A 144 -4.83 -19.71 -5.34
CA ASN A 144 -5.73 -19.23 -4.28
C ASN A 144 -6.58 -20.41 -3.84
N ASN A 145 -5.89 -21.43 -3.37
CA ASN A 145 -6.39 -22.78 -3.20
C ASN A 145 -5.55 -23.46 -2.12
N TYR A 146 -6.15 -23.65 -0.95
CA TYR A 146 -5.49 -24.10 0.27
C TYR A 146 -6.28 -25.26 0.88
N ASP A 147 -5.58 -26.28 1.33
CA ASP A 147 -6.15 -27.48 1.94
C ASP A 147 -6.85 -27.22 3.29
N SER A 148 -6.50 -26.12 3.95
CA SER A 148 -7.00 -25.74 5.27
C SER A 148 -7.19 -24.23 5.39
N GLN A 149 -8.13 -23.84 6.27
CA GLN A 149 -8.35 -22.44 6.63
C GLN A 149 -7.06 -21.82 7.18
N GLN A 150 -6.31 -22.58 7.98
CA GLN A 150 -5.07 -22.13 8.59
C GLN A 150 -3.99 -21.84 7.54
N SER A 151 -3.78 -22.75 6.57
CA SER A 151 -2.84 -22.54 5.46
C SER A 151 -3.20 -21.29 4.63
N CYS A 152 -4.50 -21.07 4.39
CA CYS A 152 -5.00 -19.85 3.75
C CYS A 152 -4.68 -18.59 4.58
N LEU A 153 -4.96 -18.61 5.89
CA LEU A 153 -4.72 -17.47 6.78
C LEU A 153 -3.22 -17.16 6.92
N ASP A 154 -2.39 -18.18 7.14
CA ASP A 154 -0.94 -18.00 7.27
C ASP A 154 -0.33 -17.43 5.98
N THR A 155 -0.88 -17.82 4.82
CA THR A 155 -0.39 -17.37 3.51
C THR A 155 -0.88 -15.97 3.13
N CYS A 156 -2.16 -15.66 3.38
CA CYS A 156 -2.83 -14.47 2.83
C CYS A 156 -3.24 -13.42 3.87
N HIS A 157 -3.33 -13.78 5.14
CA HIS A 157 -3.76 -12.86 6.18
C HIS A 157 -2.61 -12.00 6.72
N GLY A 158 -1.35 -12.32 6.39
CA GLY A 158 -0.18 -11.54 6.74
C GLY A 158 -0.06 -11.35 8.26
N ASN A 159 0.73 -12.17 8.93
CA ASN A 159 1.11 -11.93 10.31
C ASN A 159 1.65 -10.50 10.45
N ASN A 160 0.87 -9.63 11.09
CA ASN A 160 1.37 -8.43 11.78
C ASN A 160 2.20 -8.81 13.02
N ASN A 161 2.64 -10.07 13.12
CA ASN A 161 3.53 -10.57 14.14
C ASN A 161 4.96 -10.48 13.61
N THR A 162 5.45 -9.26 13.46
CA THR A 162 6.79 -9.02 13.99
C THR A 162 6.66 -9.35 15.47
N THR A 163 7.21 -10.47 15.91
CA THR A 163 7.40 -10.79 17.33
C THR A 163 8.30 -9.72 17.94
N ILE A 164 7.72 -8.56 18.29
CA ILE A 164 8.36 -7.58 19.15
C ILE A 164 8.03 -8.06 20.55
N ASN A 165 8.99 -8.76 21.16
CA ASN A 165 8.91 -9.19 22.54
C ASN A 165 8.53 -7.99 23.42
N THR A 166 7.38 -8.16 24.06
CA THR A 166 6.70 -7.33 25.04
C THR A 166 7.60 -6.97 26.22
N THR A 167 7.82 -5.66 26.43
CA THR A 167 7.81 -4.95 27.75
C THR A 167 8.23 -3.48 27.61
N SER A 168 7.53 -2.66 26.80
CA SER A 168 7.71 -1.21 26.92
C SER A 168 6.38 -0.47 26.69
N ALA A 169 6.18 0.63 27.43
CA ALA A 169 4.99 1.50 27.37
C ALA A 169 4.62 1.95 25.94
N SER A 170 5.57 1.87 25.02
CA SER A 170 5.44 1.99 23.56
C SER A 170 4.35 1.08 22.97
N VAL A 171 4.17 -0.13 23.50
CA VAL A 171 3.19 -1.11 23.00
C VAL A 171 1.76 -0.70 23.35
N LEU A 172 1.53 -0.16 24.55
CA LEU A 172 0.24 0.40 24.94
C LEU A 172 -0.14 1.58 24.05
N LEU A 173 0.83 2.45 23.74
CA LEU A 173 0.62 3.56 22.81
C LEU A 173 0.32 3.04 21.40
N VAL A 174 1.03 2.02 20.91
CA VAL A 174 0.78 1.42 19.58
C VAL A 174 -0.56 0.69 19.53
N LEU A 175 -0.96 -0.06 20.56
CA LEU A 175 -2.24 -0.76 20.61
C LEU A 175 -3.42 0.21 20.72
N VAL A 176 -3.27 1.28 21.49
CA VAL A 176 -4.24 2.38 21.54
C VAL A 176 -4.29 3.08 20.18
N LEU A 177 -3.15 3.42 19.57
CA LEU A 177 -3.11 3.99 18.22
C LEU A 177 -3.70 3.05 17.16
N ARG A 178 -3.53 1.74 17.31
CA ARG A 178 -4.04 0.72 16.38
C ARG A 178 -5.54 0.52 16.54
N SER A 179 -6.08 0.58 17.76
CA SER A 179 -7.54 0.57 17.97
C SER A 179 -8.19 1.84 17.45
N VAL A 180 -7.61 3.04 17.64
CA VAL A 180 -8.11 4.26 16.96
C VAL A 180 -7.94 4.19 15.43
N ILE A 181 -6.92 3.51 14.90
CA ILE A 181 -6.75 3.30 13.44
C ILE A 181 -7.75 2.26 12.90
N ASP A 182 -8.06 1.19 13.63
CA ASP A 182 -9.05 0.18 13.24
C ASP A 182 -10.48 0.74 13.30
N LEU A 183 -10.77 1.64 14.26
CA LEU A 183 -11.97 2.49 14.23
C LEU A 183 -11.97 3.47 13.03
N ALA A 184 -10.80 3.90 12.55
CA ALA A 184 -10.64 4.77 11.37
C ALA A 184 -10.62 4.00 10.04
N ARG A 185 -10.62 2.66 10.03
CA ARG A 185 -10.81 1.83 8.81
C ARG A 185 -12.29 1.65 8.45
N GLY A 186 -13.14 2.57 8.92
CA GLY A 186 -14.45 2.81 8.35
C GLY A 186 -14.35 3.13 6.86
N VAL A 187 -15.29 2.55 6.11
CA VAL A 187 -15.72 2.88 4.74
C VAL A 187 -15.08 4.15 4.18
N LYS A 188 -14.29 4.02 3.11
CA LYS A 188 -13.72 5.19 2.45
C LYS A 188 -14.86 6.09 1.95
N TRP A 189 -15.03 7.26 2.55
CA TRP A 189 -16.14 8.21 2.33
C TRP A 189 -16.45 8.51 0.86
N TYR A 190 -15.48 8.36 -0.04
CA TYR A 190 -15.65 8.60 -1.47
C TYR A 190 -16.44 7.50 -2.20
N ASP A 191 -16.49 6.26 -1.67
CA ASP A 191 -17.27 5.18 -2.26
C ASP A 191 -18.76 5.53 -2.27
N CYS A 192 -19.24 6.26 -1.25
CA CYS A 192 -20.62 6.71 -1.10
C CYS A 192 -20.98 7.99 -1.88
N LEU A 193 -20.01 8.65 -2.53
CA LEU A 193 -20.23 9.94 -3.21
C LEU A 193 -20.42 9.84 -4.72
N SER A 194 -20.03 8.70 -5.29
CA SER A 194 -20.16 8.41 -6.71
C SER A 194 -21.63 8.36 -7.11
N SER A 195 -21.97 8.80 -8.32
CA SER A 195 -23.34 8.63 -8.84
C SER A 195 -23.62 7.15 -9.10
N PRO A 196 -24.89 6.68 -9.09
CA PRO A 196 -25.19 5.31 -9.47
C PRO A 196 -24.73 5.05 -10.91
N ASP A 197 -24.08 3.91 -11.14
CA ASP A 197 -23.56 3.53 -12.45
C ASP A 197 -24.12 2.17 -12.85
N PRO A 198 -25.12 2.13 -13.75
CA PRO A 198 -25.66 0.88 -14.29
C PRO A 198 -24.63 0.03 -15.03
N GLY A 199 -23.53 0.63 -15.51
CA GLY A 199 -22.53 -0.05 -16.33
C GLY A 199 -23.02 -0.38 -17.75
N PRO A 200 -22.15 -0.98 -18.59
CA PRO A 200 -22.44 -1.21 -20.00
C PRO A 200 -23.27 -2.47 -20.30
N CYS A 201 -23.43 -3.37 -19.33
CA CYS A 201 -24.22 -4.59 -19.50
C CYS A 201 -25.74 -4.34 -19.40
N ARG A 202 -26.56 -5.27 -19.91
CA ARG A 202 -28.02 -5.11 -20.07
C ARG A 202 -28.86 -6.03 -19.18
N ALA A 203 -28.27 -6.69 -18.19
CA ALA A 203 -29.05 -7.43 -17.20
C ALA A 203 -29.74 -6.44 -16.24
N ALA A 204 -30.75 -6.90 -15.50
CA ALA A 204 -31.49 -6.06 -14.57
C ALA A 204 -31.33 -6.57 -13.14
N PHE A 205 -30.33 -6.05 -12.43
CA PHE A 205 -30.12 -6.35 -11.02
C PHE A 205 -30.57 -5.19 -10.14
N PRO A 206 -31.64 -5.34 -9.34
CA PRO A 206 -32.02 -4.33 -8.35
C PRO A 206 -30.90 -4.15 -7.32
N LYS A 207 -30.40 -2.92 -7.19
CA LYS A 207 -29.35 -2.53 -6.25
C LYS A 207 -29.71 -1.21 -5.58
N PHE A 208 -28.99 -0.87 -4.52
CA PHE A 208 -29.14 0.41 -3.82
C PHE A 208 -27.86 1.24 -3.95
N TYR A 209 -28.01 2.56 -4.04
CA TYR A 209 -26.91 3.51 -3.97
C TYR A 209 -27.24 4.58 -2.93
N TYR A 210 -26.23 5.17 -2.32
CA TYR A 210 -26.39 6.27 -1.38
C TYR A 210 -26.41 7.60 -2.12
N ASP A 211 -27.47 8.38 -1.97
CA ASP A 211 -27.53 9.75 -2.47
C ASP A 211 -27.15 10.73 -1.35
N PRO A 212 -25.95 11.34 -1.41
CA PRO A 212 -25.49 12.30 -0.40
C PRO A 212 -26.19 13.66 -0.47
N ALA A 213 -27.02 13.91 -1.49
CA ALA A 213 -27.86 15.11 -1.55
C ALA A 213 -29.13 14.95 -0.71
N THR A 214 -29.73 13.76 -0.70
CA THR A 214 -30.89 13.42 0.14
C THR A 214 -30.49 12.81 1.48
N GLY A 215 -29.25 12.32 1.60
CA GLY A 215 -28.76 11.61 2.78
C GLY A 215 -29.37 10.21 2.94
N SER A 216 -29.85 9.61 1.84
CA SER A 216 -30.62 8.38 1.87
C SER A 216 -30.22 7.39 0.77
N CYS A 217 -30.44 6.11 1.03
CA CYS A 217 -30.24 5.04 0.06
C CYS A 217 -31.46 4.90 -0.87
N GLN A 218 -31.22 4.91 -2.18
CA GLN A 218 -32.23 4.81 -3.22
C GLN A 218 -31.94 3.59 -4.11
N SER A 219 -32.98 3.00 -4.71
CA SER A 219 -32.81 1.85 -5.62
C SER A 219 -32.42 2.30 -7.04
N PHE A 220 -31.64 1.46 -7.72
CA PHE A 220 -31.34 1.59 -9.14
C PHE A 220 -31.17 0.19 -9.77
N ILE A 221 -31.17 0.13 -11.11
CA ILE A 221 -30.93 -1.11 -11.84
C ILE A 221 -29.48 -1.14 -12.30
N TYR A 222 -28.74 -2.15 -11.84
CA TYR A 222 -27.40 -2.45 -12.29
C TYR A 222 -27.41 -3.43 -13.46
N GLY A 223 -26.67 -3.08 -14.50
CA GLY A 223 -26.54 -3.80 -15.77
C GLY A 223 -25.84 -5.15 -15.70
N GLY A 224 -25.12 -5.42 -14.60
CA GLY A 224 -24.43 -6.69 -14.35
C GLY A 224 -22.93 -6.68 -14.59
N CYS A 225 -22.35 -5.61 -15.13
CA CYS A 225 -20.90 -5.45 -15.25
C CYS A 225 -20.49 -3.97 -15.16
N GLY A 226 -19.23 -3.70 -14.81
CA GLY A 226 -18.72 -2.34 -14.63
C GLY A 226 -19.19 -1.70 -13.32
N GLY A 227 -19.66 -0.46 -13.39
CA GLY A 227 -20.20 0.24 -12.23
C GLY A 227 -19.13 0.86 -11.31
N ASN A 228 -19.57 1.31 -10.15
CA ASN A 228 -18.71 1.83 -9.09
C ASN A 228 -19.13 1.30 -7.71
N LYS A 229 -18.39 1.70 -6.66
CA LYS A 229 -18.57 1.19 -5.29
C LYS A 229 -19.80 1.73 -4.54
N ASN A 230 -20.53 2.70 -5.10
CA ASN A 230 -21.81 3.15 -4.53
C ASN A 230 -22.94 2.20 -4.95
N GLN A 231 -22.82 0.93 -4.60
CA GLN A 231 -23.71 -0.13 -5.04
C GLN A 231 -23.81 -1.21 -3.96
N PHE A 232 -25.00 -1.39 -3.42
CA PHE A 232 -25.29 -2.27 -2.28
C PHE A 232 -26.45 -3.21 -2.60
N SER A 233 -26.51 -4.35 -1.93
CA SER A 233 -27.56 -5.34 -2.20
C SER A 233 -28.83 -5.08 -1.39
N SER A 234 -28.74 -4.35 -0.28
CA SER A 234 -29.90 -3.89 0.49
C SER A 234 -29.81 -2.42 0.90
N ALA A 235 -30.97 -1.81 1.19
CA ALA A 235 -31.05 -0.45 1.71
C ALA A 235 -30.39 -0.33 3.10
N GLU A 236 -30.50 -1.38 3.93
CA GLU A 236 -29.88 -1.46 5.26
C GLU A 236 -28.36 -1.46 5.16
N GLU A 237 -27.80 -2.31 4.30
CA GLU A 237 -26.36 -2.37 4.04
C GLU A 237 -25.85 -0.99 3.59
N CYS A 238 -26.54 -0.39 2.63
CA CYS A 238 -26.23 0.95 2.14
C CYS A 238 -26.27 2.00 3.27
N GLN A 239 -27.31 1.98 4.11
CA GLN A 239 -27.49 2.98 5.16
C GLN A 239 -26.44 2.81 6.25
N THR A 240 -26.20 1.59 6.73
CA THR A 240 -25.15 1.29 7.70
C THR A 240 -23.77 1.70 7.18
N ARG A 241 -23.54 1.58 5.87
CA ARG A 241 -22.24 1.84 5.24
C ARG A 241 -22.00 3.33 4.94
N CYS A 242 -23.03 4.08 4.57
CA CYS A 242 -22.87 5.42 4.01
C CYS A 242 -23.60 6.54 4.77
N SER A 243 -24.38 6.21 5.81
CA SER A 243 -25.09 7.23 6.60
C SER A 243 -24.15 8.32 7.11
N GLY A 244 -24.51 9.58 6.90
CA GLY A 244 -23.73 10.74 7.35
C GLY A 244 -22.70 11.26 6.34
N VAL A 245 -22.54 10.62 5.18
CA VAL A 245 -21.77 11.19 4.07
C VAL A 245 -22.59 12.32 3.43
N ILE A 246 -22.03 13.53 3.35
CA ILE A 246 -22.71 14.73 2.82
C ILE A 246 -21.86 15.34 1.70
N LYS A 247 -22.45 15.64 0.54
CA LYS A 247 -21.81 16.47 -0.50
C LYS A 247 -21.77 17.92 0.01
N LYS A 248 -20.63 18.35 0.58
CA LYS A 248 -20.42 19.77 0.90
C LYS A 248 -20.49 20.58 -0.39
N LYS A 249 -21.51 21.44 -0.53
CA LYS A 249 -21.52 22.47 -1.58
C LYS A 249 -20.25 23.30 -1.40
N LYS A 250 -19.40 23.38 -2.43
CA LYS A 250 -18.23 24.27 -2.43
C LYS A 250 -18.71 25.70 -2.27
N LYS A 251 -18.74 26.22 -1.04
CA LYS A 251 -18.72 27.67 -0.82
C LYS A 251 -17.36 28.12 -1.35
N LYS A 252 -17.33 29.01 -2.34
CA LYS A 252 -16.11 29.74 -2.73
C LYS A 252 -15.65 30.52 -1.48
N LYS A 253 -14.80 29.92 -0.66
CA LYS A 253 -14.14 30.58 0.46
C LYS A 253 -12.65 30.31 0.34
N LYS A 254 -11.91 31.42 0.30
CA LYS A 254 -10.46 31.52 0.09
C LYS A 254 -9.72 30.56 1.03
N ALA A 255 -8.69 29.93 0.48
CA ALA A 255 -7.87 28.93 1.14
C ALA A 255 -7.32 29.44 2.47
N LYS A 256 -7.73 28.81 3.56
CA LYS A 256 -7.01 28.80 4.82
C LYS A 256 -7.29 27.44 5.45
N VAL A 257 -6.24 26.77 5.91
CA VAL A 257 -6.24 25.45 6.58
C VAL A 257 -6.23 24.22 5.65
N MET A 258 -5.11 24.04 4.92
CA MET A 258 -4.60 22.73 4.48
C MET A 258 -3.06 22.77 4.44
N TYR A 259 -2.46 23.50 5.39
CA TYR A 259 -1.04 23.86 5.37
C TYR A 259 -0.22 23.16 6.45
N ASP A 260 -0.84 22.48 7.43
CA ASP A 260 -0.10 21.99 8.61
C ASP A 260 0.28 20.50 8.57
N VAL A 261 -0.53 19.61 7.99
CA VAL A 261 -0.25 18.15 8.01
C VAL A 261 0.80 17.75 6.95
N THR A 262 0.75 18.34 5.76
CA THR A 262 1.71 18.11 4.66
C THR A 262 3.08 18.72 4.91
N MET A 263 3.15 19.78 5.73
CA MET A 263 4.40 20.40 6.15
C MET A 263 5.13 19.57 7.20
N LEU A 264 4.41 18.79 8.02
CA LEU A 264 5.01 17.87 8.98
C LEU A 264 5.66 16.66 8.29
N SER A 265 5.00 16.05 7.30
CA SER A 265 5.53 14.88 6.60
C SER A 265 6.78 15.18 5.75
N CYS A 266 6.78 16.31 5.04
CA CYS A 266 7.95 16.74 4.26
C CYS A 266 9.15 17.11 5.16
N ALA A 267 8.90 17.63 6.36
CA ALA A 267 9.95 17.94 7.32
C ALA A 267 10.57 16.67 7.95
N THR A 268 9.77 15.63 8.20
CA THR A 268 10.27 14.35 8.73
C THR A 268 11.13 13.59 7.72
N ASP A 269 10.76 13.59 6.43
CA ASP A 269 11.51 12.89 5.38
C ASP A 269 12.88 13.54 5.08
N LEU A 270 12.95 14.87 5.15
CA LEU A 270 14.21 15.61 4.97
C LEU A 270 15.16 15.46 6.17
N LEU A 271 14.64 15.25 7.37
CA LEU A 271 15.45 14.94 8.56
C LEU A 271 16.00 13.52 8.48
N ALA A 272 15.21 12.56 7.99
CA ALA A 272 15.64 11.17 7.81
C ALA A 272 16.81 11.02 6.82
N SER A 273 16.89 11.88 5.78
CA SER A 273 18.04 11.91 4.85
C SER A 273 19.30 12.52 5.45
N SER A 274 19.21 13.25 6.59
CA SER A 274 20.36 13.86 7.26
C SER A 274 20.99 12.98 8.35
N THR A 275 20.27 11.97 8.83
CA THR A 275 20.74 11.04 9.88
C THR A 275 21.39 9.75 9.33
N GLY A 276 21.53 9.62 8.01
CA GLY A 276 22.20 8.49 7.34
C GLY A 276 23.73 8.52 7.31
N TRP A 277 24.38 9.43 8.04
CA TRP A 277 25.85 9.55 8.12
C TRP A 277 26.42 9.18 9.51
N LEU A 278 25.84 8.20 10.21
CA LEU A 278 26.37 7.75 11.50
C LEU A 278 26.50 6.23 11.69
N THR A 279 26.42 5.43 10.62
CA THR A 279 26.86 4.04 10.68
C THR A 279 27.51 3.64 9.36
N LEU A 280 28.84 3.70 9.29
CA LEU A 280 29.74 2.80 8.55
C LEU A 280 31.12 3.49 8.39
N GLY A 281 32.17 2.82 8.88
CA GLY A 281 33.51 2.93 8.32
C GLY A 281 34.53 3.75 9.11
N GLU A 282 35.30 3.06 9.95
CA GLU A 282 36.75 3.33 10.06
C GLU A 282 37.36 3.42 8.66
N ALA A 283 38.16 4.47 8.43
CA ALA A 283 39.07 4.59 7.30
C ALA A 283 40.32 5.38 7.75
N PRO A 284 41.49 5.10 7.14
CA PRO A 284 42.80 5.21 7.75
C PRO A 284 43.37 6.64 7.71
N GLY A 285 44.26 6.93 8.65
CA GLY A 285 45.01 8.18 8.68
C GLY A 285 45.99 8.30 7.49
N PRO A 286 46.13 9.48 6.88
CA PRO A 286 47.20 9.79 5.93
C PRO A 286 48.43 10.40 6.67
N PRO A 287 49.58 10.53 5.98
CA PRO A 287 50.91 10.13 6.45
C PRO A 287 51.58 11.07 7.47
#